data_AF-A0A6A5ZCL2-F1
#
_entry.id   AF-A0A6A5ZCL2-F1
#
_cell.length_a   1.000
_cell.length_b   1.000
_cell.length_c   1.000
_cell.angle_alpha   90.00
_cell.angle_beta   90.00
_cell.angle_gamma   90.00
#
_symmetry.space_group_name_H-M   'P 1'
#
loop_
_entity.id
_entity.type
_entity.pdbx_description
1 polymer ?
#
loop_
_entity_poly.entity_id
_entity_poly.type
_entity_poly.pdbx_seq_one_letter_code
_entity_poly.pdbx_strand_id
1 'polypeptide(L)'
;MMSFTIASVVALLATSASAIPFPFDTTSLTKNLLPRQETLPPTCTNYCSVSAGCVCIRRPTNCLANYTVEAGDNCGTIVDKYNSFTATELYKWNPEIGKQCYGLQAYVPVCINVAGYEFEGAVEGGDLKTPDQTPIPIMPEITADCTKFEYVDKTGEPALSTILTSNDITQRQWNVWNYNNDSDSSFYAYAQFWNCVSVS
;
A
#
# COMPACT_ATOMS: atom_id res chain seq x y z
N MET A 1 -13.21 28.23 70.39
CA MET A 1 -12.56 28.23 69.07
C MET A 1 -11.27 27.45 69.19
N MET A 2 -11.13 26.33 68.48
CA MET A 2 -9.86 25.79 68.00
C MET A 2 -10.18 24.60 67.09
N SER A 3 -10.13 24.90 65.79
CA SER A 3 -10.30 23.95 64.69
C SER A 3 -8.92 23.37 64.37
N PHE A 4 -8.81 22.05 64.19
CA PHE A 4 -7.59 21.39 63.74
C PHE A 4 -7.85 20.81 62.34
N THR A 5 -7.16 21.33 61.33
CA THR A 5 -7.12 20.76 59.99
C THR A 5 -5.77 20.05 59.78
N ILE A 6 -5.84 18.79 59.35
CA ILE A 6 -4.70 17.96 58.98
C ILE A 6 -4.58 18.03 57.46
N ALA A 7 -3.48 18.56 56.94
CA ALA A 7 -3.17 18.55 55.51
C ALA A 7 -2.18 17.41 55.21
N SER A 8 -2.65 16.39 54.49
CA SER A 8 -1.83 15.31 53.95
C SER A 8 -1.14 15.77 52.66
N VAL A 9 0.19 15.69 52.59
CA VAL A 9 0.97 15.92 51.38
C VAL A 9 1.28 14.56 50.75
N VAL A 10 0.73 14.30 49.56
CA VAL A 10 1.10 13.14 48.72
C VAL A 10 2.16 13.61 47.73
N ALA A 11 3.38 13.06 47.84
CA ALA A 11 4.44 13.26 46.86
C ALA A 11 4.28 12.24 45.72
N LEU A 12 4.01 12.71 44.50
CA LEU A 12 4.09 11.87 43.29
C LEU A 12 5.55 11.84 42.80
N LEU A 13 6.12 10.64 42.75
CA LEU A 13 7.38 10.34 42.06
C LEU A 13 7.11 10.23 40.55
N ALA A 14 7.63 11.18 39.77
CA ALA A 14 7.65 11.10 38.31
C ALA A 14 8.91 10.33 37.86
N THR A 15 8.73 9.15 37.27
CA THR A 15 9.82 8.43 36.59
C THR A 15 9.93 8.92 35.16
N SER A 16 11.08 9.52 34.82
CA SER A 16 11.39 9.96 33.46
C SER A 16 11.87 8.79 32.61
N ALA A 17 11.03 8.31 31.69
CA ALA A 17 11.46 7.42 30.62
C ALA A 17 12.34 8.19 29.62
N SER A 18 13.60 7.80 29.50
CA SER A 18 14.52 8.35 28.50
C SER A 18 14.28 7.66 27.17
N ALA A 19 13.57 8.33 26.25
CA ALA A 19 13.45 7.88 24.86
C ALA A 19 14.73 8.27 24.09
N ILE A 20 15.42 7.27 23.54
CA ILE A 20 16.53 7.49 22.61
C ILE A 20 15.92 7.90 21.26
N PRO A 21 16.31 9.04 20.66
CA PRO A 21 15.81 9.42 19.34
C PRO A 21 16.44 8.52 18.27
N PHE A 22 15.63 7.77 17.52
CA PHE A 22 16.06 7.18 16.26
C PHE A 22 16.22 8.31 15.21
N PRO A 23 17.24 8.27 14.34
CA PRO A 23 17.48 9.31 13.33
C PRO A 23 16.59 9.18 12.09
N PHE A 24 15.34 8.73 12.23
CA PHE A 24 14.38 8.64 11.12
C PHE A 24 13.21 9.58 11.34
N ASP A 25 13.15 10.60 10.49
CA ASP A 25 12.14 11.65 10.47
C ASP A 25 10.82 11.12 9.88
N THR A 26 9.97 10.55 10.75
CA THR A 26 8.64 10.02 10.41
C THR A 26 7.63 11.12 10.06
N THR A 27 7.96 12.37 10.36
CA THR A 27 7.17 13.56 10.00
C THR A 27 7.19 13.83 8.50
N SER A 28 8.22 13.40 7.77
CA SER A 28 8.26 13.51 6.30
C SER A 28 7.33 12.49 5.62
N LEU A 29 7.38 11.23 6.07
CA LEU A 29 6.56 10.13 5.53
C LEU A 29 5.05 10.37 5.73
N THR A 30 4.63 10.78 6.92
CA THR A 30 3.21 11.08 7.19
C THR A 30 2.73 12.33 6.46
N LYS A 31 3.61 13.30 6.23
CA LYS A 31 3.29 14.51 5.46
C LYS A 31 3.20 14.26 3.96
N ASN A 32 3.83 13.22 3.42
CA ASN A 32 3.77 12.89 1.98
C ASN A 32 2.63 11.94 1.61
N LEU A 33 2.13 11.13 2.56
CA LEU A 33 1.09 10.12 2.33
C LEU A 33 -0.35 10.68 2.29
N LEU A 34 -0.66 11.72 3.09
CA LEU A 34 -2.01 12.30 3.20
C LEU A 34 -2.38 13.36 2.14
N PRO A 35 -1.49 14.29 1.70
CA PRO A 35 -1.90 15.37 0.79
C PRO A 35 -2.34 14.90 -0.60
N ARG A 36 -1.92 13.70 -1.02
CA ARG A 36 -2.11 13.22 -2.40
C ARG A 36 -3.55 12.76 -2.64
N GLN A 37 -4.20 12.17 -1.64
CA GLN A 37 -5.63 11.84 -1.70
C GLN A 37 -6.52 13.04 -1.35
N GLU A 38 -6.03 14.01 -0.57
CA GLU A 38 -6.77 15.24 -0.25
C GLU A 38 -7.15 16.06 -1.49
N THR A 39 -6.35 15.96 -2.56
CA THR A 39 -6.61 16.68 -3.81
C THR A 39 -7.56 15.94 -4.77
N LEU A 40 -7.99 14.72 -4.43
CA LEU A 40 -8.96 14.00 -5.24
C LEU A 40 -10.35 14.66 -5.10
N PRO A 41 -11.03 14.98 -6.21
CA PRO A 41 -12.38 15.53 -6.17
C PRO A 41 -13.34 14.53 -5.49
N PRO A 42 -14.39 14.98 -4.79
CA PRO A 42 -15.32 14.09 -4.08
C PRO A 42 -16.15 13.22 -5.03
N THR A 43 -16.29 13.64 -6.28
CA THR A 43 -16.99 12.94 -7.35
C THR A 43 -16.05 12.69 -8.51
N CYS A 44 -16.32 11.63 -9.28
CA CYS A 44 -15.61 11.40 -10.52
C CYS A 44 -16.15 12.27 -11.67
N THR A 45 -15.33 12.43 -12.70
CA THR A 45 -15.70 13.02 -13.99
C THR A 45 -15.72 11.93 -15.05
N ASN A 46 -16.70 11.96 -15.95
CA ASN A 46 -16.74 11.03 -17.07
C ASN A 46 -15.67 11.39 -18.10
N TYR A 47 -14.73 10.48 -18.31
CA TYR A 47 -13.85 10.47 -19.46
C TYR A 47 -14.45 9.59 -20.54
N CYS A 48 -14.71 10.15 -21.72
CA CYS A 48 -15.31 9.42 -22.83
C CYS A 48 -14.39 9.43 -24.05
N SER A 49 -14.12 8.25 -24.62
CA SER A 49 -13.46 8.12 -25.91
C SER A 49 -14.06 6.97 -26.72
N VAL A 50 -13.81 6.95 -28.03
CA VAL A 50 -14.25 5.85 -28.89
C VAL A 50 -13.67 4.50 -28.48
N SER A 51 -12.43 4.50 -27.96
CA SER A 51 -11.71 3.28 -27.61
C SER A 51 -11.96 2.82 -26.18
N ALA A 52 -12.20 3.75 -25.25
CA ALA A 52 -12.43 3.44 -23.83
C ALA A 52 -13.92 3.37 -23.46
N GLY A 53 -14.83 3.81 -24.34
CA GLY A 53 -16.19 4.15 -23.90
C GLY A 53 -16.18 5.31 -22.92
N CYS A 54 -17.18 5.39 -22.04
CA CYS A 54 -17.25 6.38 -20.97
C CYS A 54 -16.94 5.75 -19.62
N VAL A 55 -15.97 6.31 -18.91
CA VAL A 55 -15.47 5.81 -17.63
C VAL A 55 -15.43 6.94 -16.63
N CYS A 56 -15.92 6.68 -15.43
CA CYS A 56 -15.86 7.58 -14.29
C CYS A 56 -14.43 7.57 -13.73
N ILE A 57 -13.73 8.72 -13.81
CA ILE A 57 -12.36 8.87 -13.29
C ILE A 57 -12.27 9.99 -12.25
N ARG A 58 -11.56 9.75 -11.15
CA ARG A 58 -11.07 10.80 -10.25
C ARG A 58 -9.62 11.11 -10.56
N ARG A 59 -9.33 12.40 -10.67
CA ARG A 59 -7.99 12.95 -10.93
C ARG A 59 -7.62 13.92 -9.83
N PRO A 60 -6.46 13.79 -9.19
CA PRO A 60 -6.02 14.77 -8.22
C PRO A 60 -5.79 16.11 -8.92
N THR A 61 -6.22 17.20 -8.30
CA THR A 61 -6.12 18.55 -8.89
C THR A 61 -4.68 19.01 -9.09
N ASN A 62 -3.73 18.41 -8.39
CA ASN A 62 -2.29 18.65 -8.52
C ASN A 62 -1.58 17.63 -9.43
N CYS A 63 -2.30 16.87 -10.26
CA CYS A 63 -1.70 15.98 -11.24
C CYS A 63 -0.86 16.77 -12.26
N LEU A 64 0.42 16.43 -12.38
CA LEU A 64 1.37 17.09 -13.28
C LEU A 64 1.61 16.32 -14.59
N ALA A 65 1.42 15.01 -14.57
CA ALA A 65 1.64 14.16 -15.75
C ALA A 65 0.59 13.06 -15.84
N ASN A 66 0.14 12.79 -17.07
CA ASN A 66 -0.78 11.72 -17.37
C ASN A 66 -0.15 10.73 -18.34
N TYR A 67 -0.55 9.47 -18.22
CA TYR A 67 -0.24 8.39 -19.14
C TYR A 67 -1.53 7.74 -19.63
N THR A 68 -1.70 7.56 -20.93
CA THR A 68 -2.84 6.81 -21.46
C THR A 68 -2.51 5.32 -21.43
N VAL A 69 -3.27 4.55 -20.66
CA VAL A 69 -3.08 3.10 -20.52
C VAL A 69 -3.14 2.43 -21.89
N GLU A 70 -2.17 1.57 -22.18
CA GLU A 70 -2.12 0.77 -23.40
C GLU A 70 -2.80 -0.59 -23.17
N ALA A 71 -3.22 -1.25 -24.25
CA ALA A 71 -3.79 -2.59 -24.15
C ALA A 71 -2.72 -3.58 -23.64
N GLY A 72 -3.03 -4.26 -22.54
CA GLY A 72 -2.10 -5.21 -21.89
C GLY A 72 -1.27 -4.60 -20.75
N ASP A 73 -1.37 -3.29 -20.52
CA ASP A 73 -0.76 -2.68 -19.35
C ASP A 73 -1.38 -3.22 -18.05
N ASN A 74 -0.52 -3.34 -17.04
CA ASN A 74 -0.87 -3.47 -15.65
C ASN A 74 -0.05 -2.46 -14.81
N CYS A 75 -0.37 -2.32 -13.53
CA CYS A 75 0.36 -1.40 -12.65
C CYS A 75 1.88 -1.64 -12.63
N GLY A 76 2.32 -2.91 -12.59
CA GLY A 76 3.73 -3.27 -12.61
C GLY A 76 4.42 -2.83 -13.90
N THR A 77 3.83 -3.09 -15.07
CA THR A 77 4.39 -2.65 -16.36
C THR A 77 4.47 -1.12 -16.50
N ILE A 78 3.48 -0.40 -15.96
CA ILE A 78 3.49 1.07 -15.96
C ILE A 78 4.60 1.58 -15.04
N VAL A 79 4.73 1.02 -13.84
CA VAL A 79 5.80 1.38 -12.89
C VAL A 79 7.18 1.11 -13.51
N ASP A 80 7.37 -0.08 -14.10
CA ASP A 80 8.61 -0.46 -14.76
C ASP A 80 8.98 0.49 -15.91
N LYS A 81 7.97 1.01 -16.63
CA LYS A 81 8.17 1.95 -17.76
C LYS A 81 8.76 3.29 -17.32
N TYR A 82 8.42 3.78 -16.13
CA TYR A 82 8.82 5.11 -15.66
C TYR A 82 9.89 5.09 -14.57
N ASN A 83 9.91 4.05 -13.73
CA ASN A 83 10.83 3.88 -12.61
C ASN A 83 10.97 5.14 -11.71
N SER A 84 9.85 5.85 -11.51
CA SER A 84 9.81 7.12 -10.78
C SER A 84 8.64 7.22 -9.80
N PHE A 85 7.85 6.15 -9.67
CA PHE A 85 6.75 6.02 -8.71
C PHE A 85 6.48 4.54 -8.43
N THR A 86 5.71 4.26 -7.37
CA THR A 86 5.29 2.89 -7.02
C THR A 86 3.85 2.64 -7.45
N ALA A 87 3.45 1.38 -7.58
CA ALA A 87 2.06 1.04 -7.87
C ALA A 87 1.10 1.49 -6.75
N THR A 88 1.59 1.61 -5.51
CA THR A 88 0.86 2.21 -4.39
C THR A 88 0.54 3.68 -4.65
N GLU A 89 1.51 4.45 -5.15
CA GLU A 89 1.28 5.85 -5.52
C GLU A 89 0.37 5.96 -6.76
N LEU A 90 0.56 5.10 -7.76
CA LEU A 90 -0.33 5.04 -8.92
C LEU A 90 -1.80 4.82 -8.50
N TYR A 91 -2.04 3.92 -7.55
CA TYR A 91 -3.36 3.69 -6.97
C TYR A 91 -3.88 4.90 -6.19
N LYS A 92 -3.05 5.55 -5.36
CA LYS A 92 -3.47 6.74 -4.61
C LYS A 92 -3.92 7.87 -5.54
N TRP A 93 -3.24 8.06 -6.67
CA TRP A 93 -3.60 9.08 -7.65
C TRP A 93 -4.74 8.66 -8.59
N ASN A 94 -5.07 7.38 -8.64
CA ASN A 94 -6.09 6.80 -9.51
C ASN A 94 -6.86 5.70 -8.76
N PRO A 95 -7.69 6.05 -7.75
CA PRO A 95 -8.31 5.06 -6.87
C PRO A 95 -9.18 4.04 -7.61
N GLU A 96 -9.68 4.39 -8.79
CA GLU A 96 -10.52 3.55 -9.63
C GLU A 96 -9.81 2.27 -10.11
N ILE A 97 -8.47 2.24 -10.11
CA ILE A 97 -7.72 1.06 -10.55
C ILE A 97 -7.79 -0.09 -9.52
N GLY A 98 -8.19 0.21 -8.28
CA GLY A 98 -8.31 -0.76 -7.20
C GLY A 98 -6.97 -1.28 -6.66
N LYS A 99 -7.00 -1.98 -5.53
CA LYS A 99 -5.78 -2.48 -4.87
C LYS A 99 -5.13 -3.65 -5.60
N GLN A 100 -5.90 -4.37 -6.41
CA GLN A 100 -5.42 -5.45 -7.28
C GLN A 100 -4.97 -4.92 -8.65
N CYS A 101 -5.12 -3.62 -8.91
CA CYS A 101 -4.87 -2.99 -10.20
C CYS A 101 -5.72 -3.49 -11.38
N TYR A 102 -6.80 -4.24 -11.12
CA TYR A 102 -7.70 -4.75 -12.15
C TYR A 102 -8.65 -3.71 -12.73
N GLY A 103 -8.80 -2.55 -12.09
CA GLY A 103 -9.59 -1.44 -12.62
C GLY A 103 -8.85 -0.60 -13.67
N LEU A 104 -7.61 -0.96 -14.01
CA LEU A 104 -6.86 -0.28 -15.07
C LEU A 104 -7.52 -0.58 -16.43
N GLN A 105 -7.98 0.46 -17.12
CA GLN A 105 -8.70 0.33 -18.38
C GLN A 105 -7.88 0.87 -19.54
N ALA A 106 -7.72 0.06 -20.59
CA ALA A 106 -7.05 0.49 -21.80
C ALA A 106 -7.67 1.78 -22.37
N TYR A 107 -6.83 2.66 -22.88
CA TYR A 107 -7.16 3.96 -23.49
C TYR A 107 -7.74 5.00 -22.52
N VAL A 108 -7.74 4.71 -21.21
CA VAL A 108 -8.08 5.68 -20.16
C VAL A 108 -6.79 6.32 -19.64
N PRO A 109 -6.70 7.66 -19.52
CA PRO A 109 -5.54 8.29 -18.93
C PRO A 109 -5.45 7.93 -17.44
N VAL A 110 -4.25 7.79 -16.88
CA VAL A 110 -3.92 7.72 -15.44
C VAL A 110 -2.95 8.82 -15.06
N CYS A 111 -3.09 9.37 -13.86
CA CYS A 111 -2.12 10.31 -13.29
C CYS A 111 -0.87 9.55 -12.86
N ILE A 112 0.31 9.99 -13.28
CA ILE A 112 1.59 9.31 -12.98
C ILE A 112 2.59 10.22 -12.25
N ASN A 113 2.21 11.46 -11.96
CA ASN A 113 3.00 12.38 -11.14
C ASN A 113 2.11 13.48 -10.57
N VAL A 114 2.37 13.91 -9.34
CA VAL A 114 1.68 15.00 -8.65
C VAL A 114 2.68 16.01 -8.11
N ALA A 115 2.25 17.27 -7.93
CA ALA A 115 3.11 18.31 -7.39
C ALA A 115 3.60 17.97 -5.97
N GLY A 116 4.91 18.11 -5.76
CA GLY A 116 5.56 17.83 -4.47
C GLY A 116 5.87 16.35 -4.21
N TYR A 117 5.68 15.46 -5.18
CA TYR A 117 6.12 14.08 -5.04
C TYR A 117 7.64 13.93 -5.24
N GLU A 118 8.30 13.27 -4.28
CA GLU A 118 9.64 12.73 -4.42
C GLU A 118 9.61 11.19 -4.33
N PHE A 119 10.32 10.53 -5.24
CA PHE A 119 10.41 9.07 -5.28
C PHE A 119 11.39 8.56 -4.24
N GLU A 120 10.88 7.84 -3.23
CA GLU A 120 11.66 7.30 -2.12
C GLU A 120 12.30 5.93 -2.44
N GLY A 121 12.10 5.42 -3.66
CA GLY A 121 12.55 4.09 -4.08
C GLY A 121 11.41 3.09 -4.21
N ALA A 122 11.77 1.87 -4.62
CA ALA A 122 10.83 0.76 -4.70
C ALA A 122 10.37 0.36 -3.29
N VAL A 123 9.14 -0.14 -3.19
CA VAL A 123 8.65 -0.72 -1.94
C VAL A 123 9.36 -2.06 -1.74
N GLU A 124 9.88 -2.29 -0.54
CA GLU A 124 10.50 -3.57 -0.14
C GLU A 124 9.51 -4.40 0.69
N GLY A 125 9.68 -5.73 0.65
CA GLY A 125 8.91 -6.66 1.49
C GLY A 125 9.24 -6.52 2.97
N GLY A 126 8.28 -6.95 3.80
CA GLY A 126 8.41 -6.89 5.24
C GLY A 126 7.12 -6.53 5.97
N ASP A 127 7.31 -6.16 7.25
CA ASP A 127 6.23 -5.91 8.19
C ASP A 127 5.53 -4.58 7.87
N LEU A 128 4.20 -4.59 7.94
CA LEU A 128 3.41 -3.37 7.94
C LEU A 128 3.57 -2.64 9.27
N LYS A 129 3.84 -1.33 9.21
CA LYS A 129 3.77 -0.47 10.41
C LYS A 129 2.34 -0.03 10.68
N THR A 130 1.55 0.19 9.63
CA THR A 130 0.15 0.61 9.72
C THR A 130 -0.72 0.01 8.60
N PRO A 131 -2.05 -0.14 8.79
CA PRO A 131 -2.95 -0.71 7.76
C PRO A 131 -2.99 0.09 6.45
N ASP A 132 -2.79 1.40 6.50
CA ASP A 132 -2.77 2.29 5.33
C ASP A 132 -1.50 2.17 4.47
N GLN A 133 -0.49 1.43 4.94
CA GLN A 133 0.74 1.13 4.20
C GLN A 133 0.66 -0.15 3.34
N THR A 134 -0.55 -0.69 3.12
CA THR A 134 -0.73 -1.87 2.27
C THR A 134 -0.09 -1.64 0.88
N PRO A 135 0.89 -2.46 0.46
CA PRO A 135 1.56 -2.28 -0.83
C PRO A 135 0.64 -2.72 -1.98
N ILE A 136 0.84 -2.16 -3.18
CA ILE A 136 0.00 -2.42 -4.35
C ILE A 136 0.90 -2.93 -5.51
N PRO A 137 0.44 -3.87 -6.36
CA PRO A 137 -0.86 -4.55 -6.30
C PRO A 137 -0.84 -5.79 -5.38
N ILE A 138 -1.90 -5.99 -4.60
CA ILE A 138 -2.07 -7.19 -3.77
C ILE A 138 -2.73 -8.32 -4.56
N MET A 139 -2.35 -9.57 -4.24
CA MET A 139 -3.06 -10.73 -4.75
C MET A 139 -4.57 -10.65 -4.44
N PRO A 140 -5.44 -11.17 -5.32
CA PRO A 140 -6.85 -11.33 -5.01
C PRO A 140 -7.03 -12.22 -3.78
N GLU A 141 -8.12 -12.04 -3.04
CA GLU A 141 -8.49 -12.90 -1.90
C GLU A 141 -7.48 -12.92 -0.74
N ILE A 142 -6.52 -12.00 -0.73
CA ILE A 142 -5.63 -11.80 0.40
C ILE A 142 -6.44 -11.44 1.65
N THR A 143 -6.07 -12.04 2.77
CA THR A 143 -6.72 -11.82 4.05
C THR A 143 -6.56 -10.38 4.54
N ALA A 144 -7.58 -9.87 5.23
CA ALA A 144 -7.63 -8.46 5.67
C ALA A 144 -6.73 -8.17 6.89
N ASP A 145 -6.32 -9.20 7.62
CA ASP A 145 -5.46 -9.15 8.81
C ASP A 145 -3.98 -9.40 8.48
N CYS A 146 -3.59 -9.32 7.21
CA CYS A 146 -2.21 -9.49 6.80
C CYS A 146 -1.30 -8.40 7.39
N THR A 147 -0.22 -8.83 8.03
CA THR A 147 0.76 -7.96 8.71
C THR A 147 2.12 -7.94 8.04
N LYS A 148 2.42 -8.89 7.15
CA LYS A 148 3.70 -8.95 6.44
C LYS A 148 3.51 -9.38 4.98
N PHE A 149 4.17 -8.68 4.06
CA PHE A 149 4.05 -8.92 2.62
C PHE A 149 5.40 -9.23 1.96
N GLU A 150 5.36 -10.08 0.95
CA GLU A 150 6.46 -10.34 0.02
C GLU A 150 6.03 -9.99 -1.41
N TYR A 151 6.95 -9.47 -2.23
CA TYR A 151 6.69 -9.16 -3.63
C TYR A 151 7.28 -10.21 -4.56
N VAL A 152 6.51 -10.64 -5.56
CA VAL A 152 7.02 -11.44 -6.68
C VAL A 152 7.21 -10.53 -7.87
N ASP A 153 8.40 -10.48 -8.44
CA ASP A 153 8.72 -9.65 -9.59
C ASP A 153 8.12 -10.20 -10.89
N LYS A 154 8.38 -9.50 -12.01
CA LYS A 154 7.87 -9.87 -13.33
C LYS A 154 8.40 -11.20 -13.87
N THR A 155 9.49 -11.72 -13.31
CA THR A 155 10.08 -13.00 -13.68
C THR A 155 9.53 -14.15 -12.85
N GLY A 156 8.71 -13.86 -11.84
CA GLY A 156 8.19 -14.86 -10.91
C GLY A 156 9.11 -15.10 -9.71
N GLU A 157 10.06 -14.20 -9.45
CA GLU A 157 11.01 -14.33 -8.35
C GLU A 157 10.71 -13.36 -7.19
N PRO A 158 10.90 -13.77 -5.93
CA PRO A 158 11.29 -15.11 -5.51
C PRO A 158 10.17 -16.13 -5.74
N ALA A 159 10.54 -17.34 -6.16
CA ALA A 159 9.60 -18.45 -6.27
C ALA A 159 8.87 -18.70 -4.92
N LEU A 160 7.63 -19.20 -4.98
CA LEU A 160 6.83 -19.46 -3.78
C LEU A 160 7.56 -20.37 -2.77
N SER A 161 8.29 -21.39 -3.23
CA SER A 161 9.09 -22.25 -2.34
C SER A 161 10.12 -21.47 -1.51
N THR A 162 10.74 -20.44 -2.09
CA THR A 162 11.65 -19.53 -1.39
C THR A 162 10.90 -18.69 -0.38
N ILE A 163 9.76 -18.12 -0.76
CA ILE A 163 8.90 -17.31 0.13
C ILE A 163 8.46 -18.11 1.36
N LEU A 164 7.99 -19.36 1.15
CA LEU A 164 7.57 -20.25 2.22
C LEU A 164 8.72 -20.53 3.20
N THR A 165 9.90 -20.87 2.64
CA THR A 165 11.09 -21.21 3.44
C THR A 165 11.64 -20.01 4.20
N SER A 166 11.71 -18.83 3.57
CA SER A 166 12.27 -17.62 4.21
C SER A 166 11.39 -17.06 5.31
N ASN A 167 10.09 -17.38 5.29
CA ASN A 167 9.11 -16.91 6.26
C ASN A 167 8.69 -17.98 7.28
N ASP A 168 9.23 -19.21 7.19
CA ASP A 168 8.88 -20.34 8.06
C ASP A 168 7.37 -20.66 8.06
N ILE A 169 6.77 -20.69 6.86
CA ILE A 169 5.33 -20.95 6.67
C ILE A 169 5.08 -22.12 5.72
N THR A 170 3.97 -22.83 5.94
CA THR A 170 3.53 -23.94 5.10
C THR A 170 2.72 -23.48 3.89
N GLN A 171 2.63 -24.32 2.84
CA GLN A 171 1.77 -24.09 1.68
C GLN A 171 0.32 -23.83 2.11
N ARG A 172 -0.22 -24.63 3.04
CA ARG A 172 -1.60 -24.47 3.53
C ARG A 172 -1.83 -23.17 4.28
N GLN A 173 -0.90 -22.74 5.15
CA GLN A 173 -1.00 -21.42 5.78
C GLN A 173 -1.04 -20.30 4.73
N TRP A 174 -0.12 -20.34 3.77
CA TRP A 174 -0.06 -19.34 2.71
C TRP A 174 -1.33 -19.35 1.84
N ASN A 175 -1.88 -20.53 1.52
CA ASN A 175 -3.14 -20.68 0.79
C ASN A 175 -4.34 -20.10 1.57
N VAL A 176 -4.39 -20.28 2.89
CA VAL A 176 -5.44 -19.67 3.72
C VAL A 176 -5.37 -18.15 3.60
N TRP A 177 -4.18 -17.56 3.67
CA TRP A 177 -4.00 -16.10 3.65
C TRP A 177 -4.12 -15.45 2.28
N ASN A 178 -3.89 -16.19 1.18
CA ASN A 178 -3.83 -15.63 -0.17
C ASN A 178 -4.91 -16.15 -1.13
N TYR A 179 -5.64 -17.19 -0.74
CA TYR A 179 -6.69 -17.83 -1.54
C TYR A 179 -7.94 -18.21 -0.73
N ASN A 180 -7.98 -17.89 0.57
CA ASN A 180 -9.03 -18.35 1.48
C ASN A 180 -9.27 -19.89 1.35
N ASN A 181 -8.18 -20.65 1.22
CA ASN A 181 -8.21 -22.06 0.90
C ASN A 181 -7.39 -22.88 1.91
N ASP A 182 -8.08 -23.69 2.71
CA ASP A 182 -7.47 -24.51 3.75
C ASP A 182 -7.02 -25.89 3.25
N SER A 183 -6.22 -25.93 2.18
CA SER A 183 -5.62 -27.16 1.64
C SER A 183 -4.12 -27.01 1.38
N ASP A 184 -3.41 -28.12 1.31
CA ASP A 184 -1.99 -28.18 0.91
C ASP A 184 -1.78 -28.23 -0.62
N SER A 185 -2.80 -27.84 -1.40
CA SER A 185 -2.69 -27.84 -2.86
C SER A 185 -1.60 -26.87 -3.31
N SER A 186 -0.88 -27.24 -4.38
CA SER A 186 0.16 -26.41 -4.99
C SER A 186 -0.44 -25.23 -5.75
N PHE A 187 -0.71 -24.14 -5.03
CA PHE A 187 -0.99 -22.83 -5.61
C PHE A 187 0.33 -22.08 -5.88
N TYR A 188 0.22 -20.91 -6.52
CA TYR A 188 1.37 -20.11 -6.94
C TYR A 188 1.17 -18.64 -6.58
N ALA A 189 2.26 -17.95 -6.27
CA ALA A 189 2.24 -16.50 -6.11
C ALA A 189 2.22 -15.82 -7.49
N TYR A 190 1.45 -14.75 -7.64
CA TYR A 190 1.31 -14.06 -8.92
C TYR A 190 2.50 -13.14 -9.18
N ALA A 191 3.12 -13.26 -10.34
CA ALA A 191 4.17 -12.33 -10.79
C ALA A 191 3.63 -10.89 -10.82
N GLN A 192 4.44 -9.95 -10.35
CA GLN A 192 4.11 -8.54 -10.14
C GLN A 192 3.09 -8.26 -9.03
N PHE A 193 2.83 -9.19 -8.10
CA PHE A 193 1.91 -8.98 -6.97
C PHE A 193 2.58 -9.18 -5.61
N TRP A 194 2.04 -8.47 -4.63
CA TRP A 194 2.31 -8.66 -3.22
C TRP A 194 1.44 -9.78 -2.65
N ASN A 195 2.03 -10.65 -1.85
CA ASN A 195 1.36 -11.77 -1.18
C ASN A 195 1.60 -11.73 0.33
N CYS A 196 0.65 -12.27 1.09
CA CYS A 196 0.68 -12.30 2.54
C CYS A 196 1.55 -13.44 3.06
N VAL A 197 2.38 -13.16 4.05
CA VAL A 197 3.25 -14.14 4.69
C VAL A 197 3.17 -14.13 6.22
N SER A 198 2.37 -13.24 6.81
CA SER A 198 2.06 -13.21 8.24
C SER A 198 0.75 -12.48 8.50
N VAL A 199 0.05 -12.86 9.56
CA VAL A 199 -1.22 -12.25 10.02
C VAL A 199 -1.13 -11.91 11.52
N SER A 200 -2.02 -11.05 12.02
CA SER A 200 -2.09 -10.63 13.43
C SER A 200 -2.92 -11.55 14.33
#